data_AF-A0A7Y5IWH9-F1
#
_entry.id   AF-A0A7Y5IWH9-F1
#
_cell.length_a   1.000
_cell.length_b   1.000
_cell.length_c   1.000
_cell.angle_alpha   90.00
_cell.angle_beta   90.00
_cell.angle_gamma   90.00
#
_symmetry.space_group_name_H-M   'P 1'
#
loop_
_entity.id
_entity.type
_entity.pdbx_description
1 polymer ?
#
loop_
_entity_poly.entity_id
_entity_poly.type
_entity_poly.pdbx_seq_one_letter_code
_entity_poly.pdbx_strand_id
1 'polypeptide(L)'
;VVDNPALLRALKGGRLAGAVLDVWENEPDPDVDLVARTRIATPHIAGYSFDGKIAGTRMMAEAIGRFLGAPFGWPEGLGAQERRSTVPLGGEGREAVRSAVLSAYPIGEDDARMRGILDLTPPERPAFFDRLRKEYPVRREFHQHAPPGGISDESALEILAALGFVW
;
A
#
# COMPACT_ATOMS: atom_id res chain seq x y z
N VAL A 1 -0.25 5.59 -19.07
CA VAL A 1 -0.51 6.74 -18.14
C VAL A 1 0.74 7.59 -18.00
N VAL A 2 1.89 6.97 -17.72
CA VAL A 2 3.22 7.61 -17.73
C VAL A 2 4.10 6.86 -18.71
N ASP A 3 4.86 7.58 -19.54
CA ASP A 3 5.89 7.02 -20.42
C ASP A 3 7.16 6.77 -19.58
N ASN A 4 7.46 5.49 -19.33
CA ASN A 4 8.57 5.09 -18.45
C ASN A 4 9.95 5.48 -19.02
N PRO A 5 10.23 5.29 -20.33
CA PRO A 5 11.45 5.81 -20.94
C PRO A 5 11.64 7.33 -20.77
N ALA A 6 10.57 8.13 -20.93
CA ALA A 6 10.64 9.57 -20.74
C ALA A 6 10.89 9.96 -19.28
N LEU A 7 10.24 9.26 -18.35
CA LEU A 7 10.46 9.42 -16.91
C LEU A 7 11.90 9.09 -16.53
N LEU A 8 12.44 7.98 -17.03
CA LEU A 8 13.84 7.59 -16.81
C LEU A 8 14.81 8.67 -17.29
N ARG A 9 14.59 9.21 -18.50
CA ARG A 9 15.40 10.33 -19.03
C ARG A 9 15.29 11.59 -18.16
N ALA A 10 14.11 11.88 -17.61
CA ALA A 10 13.91 13.04 -16.74
C ALA A 10 14.62 12.89 -15.38
N LEU A 11 14.58 11.69 -14.79
CA LEU A 11 15.29 11.36 -13.55
C LEU A 11 16.81 11.34 -13.76
N LYS A 12 17.30 10.72 -14.83
CA LYS A 12 18.73 10.72 -15.21
C LYS A 12 19.26 12.15 -15.42
N GLY A 13 18.45 13.01 -16.04
CA GLY A 13 18.81 14.40 -16.32
C GLY A 13 18.57 15.39 -15.17
N GLY A 14 18.15 14.93 -13.98
CA GLY A 14 17.89 15.81 -12.84
C GLY A 14 16.71 16.78 -13.00
N ARG A 15 15.86 16.58 -14.00
CA ARG A 15 14.67 17.41 -14.24
C ARG A 15 13.56 17.16 -13.23
N LEU A 16 13.58 16.00 -12.57
CA LEU A 16 12.66 15.61 -11.52
C LEU A 16 13.43 15.26 -10.26
N ALA A 17 12.91 15.68 -9.10
CA ALA A 17 13.53 15.39 -7.81
C ALA A 17 13.39 13.90 -7.41
N GLY A 18 12.44 13.18 -8.00
CA GLY A 18 12.20 11.77 -7.76
C GLY A 18 10.87 11.31 -8.36
N ALA A 19 10.61 10.01 -8.31
CA ALA A 19 9.35 9.41 -8.70
C ALA A 19 8.99 8.27 -7.74
N VAL A 20 7.70 8.01 -7.57
CA VAL A 20 7.17 6.85 -6.83
C VAL A 20 6.29 6.07 -7.79
N LEU A 21 6.59 4.79 -7.99
CA LEU A 21 5.87 3.94 -8.94
C LEU A 21 5.43 2.66 -8.24
N ASP A 22 4.14 2.38 -8.34
CA ASP A 22 3.57 1.06 -8.06
C ASP A 22 3.32 0.27 -9.34
N VAL A 23 3.08 0.96 -10.47
CA VAL A 23 2.76 0.34 -11.75
C VAL A 23 3.81 0.66 -12.81
N TRP A 24 4.04 -0.28 -13.72
CA TRP A 24 5.10 -0.22 -14.73
C TRP A 24 4.56 -0.55 -16.12
N GLU A 25 5.12 0.03 -17.19
CA GLU A 25 4.63 -0.21 -18.56
C GLU A 25 4.80 -1.67 -19.02
N ASN A 26 5.87 -2.34 -18.61
CA ASN A 26 6.23 -3.69 -19.07
C ASN A 26 6.08 -4.75 -17.96
N GLU A 27 5.07 -4.64 -17.10
CA GLU A 27 4.83 -5.69 -16.10
C GLU A 27 4.65 -7.08 -16.75
N PRO A 28 5.20 -8.15 -16.15
CA PRO A 28 5.90 -8.20 -14.85
C PRO A 28 7.43 -7.98 -14.91
N ASP A 29 7.98 -7.48 -16.02
CA ASP A 29 9.43 -7.18 -16.20
C ASP A 29 9.68 -5.67 -16.35
N PRO A 30 9.63 -4.90 -15.25
CA PRO A 30 9.86 -3.46 -15.31
C PRO A 30 11.30 -3.15 -15.71
N ASP A 31 11.50 -1.98 -16.32
CA ASP A 31 12.84 -1.45 -16.59
C ASP A 31 13.60 -1.24 -15.28
N VAL A 32 14.60 -2.09 -15.02
CA VAL A 32 15.40 -2.07 -13.78
C VAL A 32 16.21 -0.78 -13.61
N ASP A 33 16.58 -0.09 -14.70
CA ASP A 33 17.22 1.23 -14.63
C ASP A 33 16.27 2.28 -14.08
N LEU A 34 14.98 2.18 -14.43
CA LEU A 34 13.93 3.03 -13.89
C LEU A 34 13.64 2.66 -12.45
N VAL A 35 13.48 1.37 -12.14
CA VAL A 35 13.33 0.87 -10.76
C VAL A 35 14.42 1.52 -9.91
N ALA A 36 15.71 1.31 -10.19
CA ALA A 36 16.84 1.83 -9.42
C ALA A 36 16.85 3.36 -9.18
N ARG A 37 16.08 4.14 -9.95
CA ARG A 37 16.04 5.61 -9.86
C ARG A 37 14.78 6.17 -9.22
N THR A 38 13.75 5.38 -8.98
CA THR A 38 12.59 5.83 -8.20
C THR A 38 12.96 5.97 -6.72
N ARG A 39 12.24 6.82 -5.99
CA ARG A 39 12.33 6.90 -4.53
C ARG A 39 11.61 5.74 -3.85
N ILE A 40 10.50 5.28 -4.44
CA ILE A 40 9.76 4.10 -4.01
C ILE A 40 9.35 3.35 -5.29
N ALA A 41 9.60 2.05 -5.30
CA ALA A 41 9.21 1.09 -6.33
C ALA A 41 8.43 -0.05 -5.67
N THR A 42 7.22 -0.33 -6.11
CA THR A 42 6.44 -1.49 -5.61
C THR A 42 5.88 -2.31 -6.77
N PRO A 43 5.61 -3.62 -6.56
CA PRO A 43 5.22 -4.52 -7.65
C PRO A 43 3.70 -4.55 -7.86
N HIS A 44 3.06 -3.41 -8.11
CA HIS A 44 1.63 -3.30 -8.36
C HIS A 44 0.76 -3.87 -7.22
N ILE A 45 0.98 -3.34 -6.01
CA ILE A 45 0.36 -3.78 -4.76
C ILE A 45 -0.30 -2.64 -3.97
N ALA A 46 -0.40 -1.42 -4.52
CA ALA A 46 -1.01 -0.30 -3.81
C ALA A 46 -2.44 -0.61 -3.33
N GLY A 47 -3.20 -1.41 -4.08
CA GLY A 47 -4.54 -1.87 -3.72
C GLY A 47 -4.62 -3.17 -2.89
N TYR A 48 -3.51 -3.79 -2.48
CA TYR A 48 -3.50 -5.15 -1.93
C TYR A 48 -3.82 -5.25 -0.42
N SER A 49 -4.64 -4.34 0.13
CA SER A 49 -5.12 -4.48 1.50
C SER A 49 -6.00 -5.74 1.64
N PHE A 50 -5.89 -6.40 2.79
CA PHE A 50 -6.81 -7.47 3.14
C PHE A 50 -8.25 -6.94 3.22
N ASP A 51 -8.44 -5.76 3.81
CA ASP A 51 -9.73 -5.09 3.92
C ASP A 51 -10.35 -4.80 2.55
N GLY A 52 -9.55 -4.35 1.58
CA GLY A 52 -10.00 -4.11 0.20
C GLY A 52 -10.48 -5.39 -0.50
N LYS A 53 -9.79 -6.52 -0.30
CA LYS A 53 -10.22 -7.83 -0.82
C LYS A 53 -11.55 -8.29 -0.22
N ILE A 54 -11.72 -8.09 1.10
CA ILE A 54 -12.97 -8.39 1.81
C ILE A 54 -14.10 -7.49 1.31
N ALA A 55 -13.86 -6.19 1.20
CA ALA A 55 -14.84 -5.21 0.72
C ALA A 55 -15.30 -5.51 -0.71
N GLY A 56 -14.37 -5.81 -1.63
CA GLY A 56 -14.72 -6.18 -3.00
C GLY A 56 -15.58 -7.44 -3.08
N THR A 57 -15.23 -8.47 -2.29
CA THR A 57 -16.03 -9.70 -2.19
C THR A 57 -17.43 -9.41 -1.67
N ARG A 58 -17.54 -8.55 -0.65
CA ARG A 58 -18.82 -8.12 -0.09
C ARG A 58 -19.69 -7.39 -1.09
N MET A 59 -19.12 -6.41 -1.80
CA MET A 59 -19.85 -5.65 -2.82
C MET A 59 -20.41 -6.57 -3.92
N MET A 60 -19.63 -7.57 -4.35
CA MET A 60 -20.08 -8.56 -5.32
C MET A 60 -21.21 -9.43 -4.77
N ALA A 61 -21.07 -9.96 -3.55
CA ALA A 61 -22.08 -10.81 -2.93
C ALA A 61 -23.42 -10.05 -2.74
N GLU A 62 -23.36 -8.81 -2.28
CA GLU A 62 -24.54 -7.95 -2.14
C GLU A 62 -25.18 -7.63 -3.50
N ALA A 63 -24.38 -7.36 -4.54
CA ALA A 63 -24.90 -7.09 -5.88
C ALA A 63 -25.59 -8.32 -6.49
N ILE A 64 -25.00 -9.51 -6.33
CA ILE A 64 -25.59 -10.78 -6.77
C ILE A 64 -26.89 -11.04 -6.01
N GLY A 65 -26.89 -10.84 -4.69
CA GLY A 65 -28.10 -11.01 -3.88
C GLY A 65 -29.24 -10.09 -4.29
N ARG A 66 -28.94 -8.81 -4.60
CA ARG A 66 -29.93 -7.88 -5.17
C ARG A 66 -30.45 -8.35 -6.53
N PHE A 67 -29.57 -8.78 -7.41
CA PHE A 67 -29.93 -9.25 -8.75
C PHE A 67 -30.86 -10.48 -8.71
N LEU A 68 -30.59 -11.42 -7.79
CA LEU A 68 -31.35 -12.65 -7.64
C LEU A 68 -32.60 -12.51 -6.75
N GLY A 69 -32.82 -11.35 -6.14
CA GLY A 69 -33.90 -11.15 -5.16
C GLY A 69 -33.70 -11.95 -3.85
N ALA A 70 -32.46 -12.35 -3.56
CA ALA A 70 -32.08 -13.14 -2.39
C ALA A 70 -30.96 -12.42 -1.63
N PRO A 71 -31.28 -11.56 -0.65
CA PRO A 71 -30.28 -10.80 0.10
C PRO A 71 -29.23 -11.72 0.73
N PHE A 72 -27.95 -11.40 0.51
CA PHE A 72 -26.84 -12.13 1.10
C PHE A 72 -26.55 -11.61 2.51
N GLY A 73 -26.55 -12.50 3.50
CA GLY A 73 -26.07 -12.20 4.84
C GLY A 73 -24.55 -12.28 4.89
N TRP A 74 -23.88 -11.22 5.35
CA TRP A 74 -22.44 -11.24 5.55
C TRP A 74 -22.11 -11.95 6.88
N PRO A 75 -21.20 -12.95 6.91
CA PRO A 75 -20.85 -13.63 8.14
C PRO A 75 -20.26 -12.66 9.17
N GLU A 76 -20.74 -12.74 10.41
CA GLU A 76 -20.17 -11.96 11.51
C GLU A 76 -18.71 -12.35 11.76
N GLY A 77 -17.87 -11.35 12.03
CA GLY A 77 -16.46 -11.55 12.36
C GLY A 77 -15.53 -11.90 11.20
N LEU A 78 -16.03 -12.08 9.97
CA LEU A 78 -15.18 -12.36 8.81
C LEU A 78 -14.24 -11.17 8.53
N GLY A 79 -12.94 -11.38 8.75
CA GLY A 79 -11.92 -10.35 8.59
C GLY A 79 -11.74 -9.42 9.79
N ALA A 80 -12.45 -9.66 10.89
CA ALA A 80 -12.16 -9.01 12.15
C ALA A 80 -10.76 -9.44 12.62
N GLN A 81 -9.91 -8.47 12.93
CA GLN A 81 -8.76 -8.69 13.80
C GLN A 81 -8.87 -7.70 14.96
N GLU A 82 -8.24 -8.04 16.08
CA GLU A 82 -7.99 -7.06 17.12
C GLU A 82 -7.24 -5.89 16.51
N ARG A 83 -7.74 -4.67 16.78
CA ARG A 83 -7.06 -3.45 16.39
C ARG A 83 -5.67 -3.49 17.02
N ARG A 84 -4.64 -3.56 16.17
CA ARG A 84 -3.29 -3.45 16.68
C ARG A 84 -3.10 -2.02 17.19
N SER A 85 -2.85 -1.91 18.47
CA SER A 85 -2.32 -0.68 19.05
C SER A 85 -1.00 -0.41 18.34
N THR A 86 -0.95 0.69 17.60
CA THR A 86 0.31 1.20 17.09
C THR A 86 1.11 1.68 18.31
N VAL A 87 2.38 1.27 18.39
CA VAL A 87 3.29 1.65 19.49
C VAL A 87 3.21 3.17 19.71
N PRO A 88 3.22 3.70 20.93
CA PRO A 88 3.24 5.15 21.17
C PRO A 88 4.25 5.87 20.29
N LEU A 89 3.76 6.71 19.39
CA LEU A 89 4.61 7.55 18.55
C LEU A 89 4.57 8.92 19.18
N GLY A 90 5.63 9.24 19.92
CA GLY A 90 5.89 10.61 20.34
C GLY A 90 6.10 11.50 19.13
N GLY A 91 5.80 12.78 19.27
CA GLY A 91 5.94 13.79 18.22
C GLY A 91 4.73 14.73 18.18
N GLU A 92 4.89 15.83 17.46
CA GLU A 92 3.86 16.84 17.28
C GLU A 92 3.66 17.11 15.78
N GLY A 93 2.47 17.59 15.43
CA GLY A 93 2.05 17.98 14.10
C GLY A 93 2.31 16.91 13.04
N ARG A 94 3.09 17.27 12.02
CA ARG A 94 3.36 16.41 10.86
C ARG A 94 4.14 15.15 11.21
N GLU A 95 4.99 15.18 12.23
CA GLU A 95 5.77 13.99 12.59
C GLU A 95 4.88 12.94 13.25
N ALA A 96 3.95 13.35 14.10
CA ALA A 96 2.95 12.46 14.67
C ALA A 96 2.13 11.75 13.58
N VAL A 97 1.65 12.51 12.58
CA VAL A 97 0.91 11.95 11.44
C VAL A 97 1.76 10.98 10.63
N ARG A 98 2.99 11.39 10.26
CA ARG A 98 3.93 10.56 9.49
C ARG A 98 4.21 9.25 10.21
N SER A 99 4.48 9.33 11.50
CA SER A 99 4.80 8.18 12.32
C SER A 99 3.62 7.20 12.35
N ALA A 100 2.41 7.68 12.61
CA ALA A 100 1.21 6.82 12.67
C ALA A 100 0.94 6.13 11.33
N VAL A 101 1.07 6.85 10.21
CA VAL A 101 0.93 6.28 8.85
C VAL A 101 1.96 5.20 8.59
N LEU A 102 3.24 5.45 8.90
CA LEU A 102 4.32 4.48 8.65
C LEU A 102 4.28 3.29 9.61
N SER A 103 3.73 3.46 10.82
CA SER A 103 3.47 2.36 11.74
C SER A 103 2.33 1.47 11.26
N ALA A 104 1.29 2.05 10.66
CA ALA A 104 0.18 1.29 10.07
C ALA A 104 0.61 0.59 8.77
N TYR A 105 1.36 1.29 7.91
CA TYR A 105 1.86 0.75 6.65
C TYR A 105 3.29 1.23 6.33
N PRO A 106 4.31 0.41 6.65
CA PRO A 106 5.70 0.72 6.35
C PRO A 106 6.03 0.43 4.88
N ILE A 107 5.59 1.29 3.96
CA ILE A 107 5.78 1.12 2.50
C ILE A 107 7.25 0.89 2.08
N GLY A 108 8.22 1.36 2.88
CA GLY A 108 9.64 1.09 2.66
C GLY A 108 10.01 -0.39 2.66
N GLU A 109 9.24 -1.25 3.34
CA GLU A 109 9.45 -2.71 3.28
C GLU A 109 9.06 -3.30 1.92
N ASP A 110 7.99 -2.78 1.31
CA ASP A 110 7.59 -3.18 -0.04
C ASP A 110 8.60 -2.72 -1.08
N ASP A 111 9.13 -1.50 -0.92
CA ASP A 111 10.23 -1.00 -1.73
C ASP A 111 11.45 -1.91 -1.62
N ALA A 112 11.92 -2.17 -0.39
CA ALA A 112 13.09 -3.00 -0.14
C ALA A 112 12.94 -4.41 -0.75
N ARG A 113 11.76 -5.03 -0.63
CA ARG A 113 11.45 -6.30 -1.30
C ARG A 113 11.54 -6.17 -2.82
N MET A 114 10.95 -5.12 -3.40
CA MET A 114 11.00 -4.86 -4.84
C MET A 114 12.44 -4.65 -5.35
N ARG A 115 13.31 -4.00 -4.56
CA ARG A 115 14.73 -3.77 -4.94
C ARG A 115 15.51 -5.05 -5.22
N GLY A 116 15.09 -6.20 -4.70
CA GLY A 116 15.70 -7.49 -5.02
C GLY A 116 15.65 -7.84 -6.51
N ILE A 117 14.76 -7.21 -7.30
CA ILE A 117 14.69 -7.41 -8.76
C ILE A 117 15.95 -6.94 -9.50
N LEU A 118 16.70 -5.99 -8.91
CA LEU A 118 17.89 -5.39 -9.53
C LEU A 118 19.05 -6.39 -9.65
N ASP A 119 19.08 -7.40 -8.79
CA ASP A 119 20.12 -8.43 -8.76
C ASP A 119 19.81 -9.63 -9.66
N LEU A 120 18.66 -9.61 -10.36
CA LEU A 120 18.17 -10.72 -11.16
C LEU A 120 18.42 -10.56 -12.66
N THR A 121 18.55 -11.69 -13.34
CA THR A 121 18.64 -11.73 -14.80
C THR A 121 17.25 -11.54 -15.43
N PRO A 122 17.15 -11.04 -16.69
CA PRO A 122 15.85 -10.81 -17.33
C PRO A 122 14.86 -12.00 -17.28
N PRO A 123 15.30 -13.27 -17.47
CA PRO A 123 14.38 -14.41 -17.35
C PRO A 123 13.79 -14.64 -15.94
N GLU A 124 14.46 -14.17 -14.88
CA GLU A 124 14.04 -14.40 -13.48
C GLU A 124 13.09 -13.32 -12.95
N ARG A 125 13.18 -12.10 -13.50
CA ARG A 125 12.45 -10.91 -13.02
C ARG A 125 10.93 -11.05 -13.06
N PRO A 126 10.29 -11.54 -14.16
CA PRO A 126 8.85 -11.80 -14.18
C PRO A 126 8.36 -12.63 -12.99
N ALA A 127 9.01 -13.77 -12.76
CA ALA A 127 8.63 -14.71 -11.72
C ALA A 127 8.83 -14.12 -10.32
N PHE A 128 9.89 -13.31 -10.14
CA PHE A 128 10.13 -12.57 -8.90
C PHE A 128 9.04 -11.53 -8.62
N PHE A 129 8.71 -10.70 -9.60
CA PHE A 129 7.68 -9.66 -9.50
C PHE A 129 6.32 -10.26 -9.11
N ASP A 130 5.90 -11.31 -9.82
CA ASP A 130 4.64 -11.99 -9.52
C ASP A 130 4.65 -12.72 -8.17
N ARG A 131 5.80 -13.25 -7.75
CA ARG A 131 5.93 -13.86 -6.41
C ARG A 131 5.68 -12.83 -5.30
N LEU A 132 6.25 -11.62 -5.41
CA LEU A 132 6.01 -10.55 -4.43
C LEU A 132 4.52 -10.20 -4.28
N ARG A 133 3.76 -10.28 -5.38
CA ARG A 133 2.32 -10.03 -5.40
C ARG A 133 1.54 -11.20 -4.81
N LYS A 134 1.91 -12.42 -5.20
CA LYS A 134 1.24 -13.64 -4.78
C LYS A 134 1.43 -13.92 -3.28
N GLU A 135 2.63 -13.68 -2.78
CA GLU A 135 3.04 -13.91 -1.39
C GLU A 135 3.01 -12.62 -0.56
N TYR A 136 2.25 -11.61 -1.02
CA TYR A 136 2.17 -10.30 -0.36
C TYR A 136 1.67 -10.46 1.09
N PRO A 137 2.36 -9.84 2.08
CA PRO A 137 1.95 -9.95 3.47
C PRO A 137 0.56 -9.35 3.70
N VAL A 138 -0.08 -9.78 4.78
CA VAL A 138 -1.37 -9.19 5.20
C VAL A 138 -1.14 -7.74 5.60
N ARG A 139 -1.63 -6.81 4.77
CA ARG A 139 -1.69 -5.38 5.04
C ARG A 139 -3.11 -4.97 5.39
N ARG A 140 -3.28 -4.22 6.48
CA ARG A 140 -4.57 -3.64 6.87
C ARG A 140 -4.67 -2.17 6.48
N GLU A 141 -5.89 -1.65 6.40
CA GLU A 141 -6.16 -0.22 6.18
C GLU A 141 -6.26 0.56 7.50
N PHE A 142 -6.11 1.89 7.44
CA PHE A 142 -6.03 2.75 8.64
C PHE A 142 -7.18 2.58 9.63
N HIS A 143 -8.39 2.26 9.17
CA HIS A 143 -9.55 2.02 10.04
C HIS A 143 -9.44 0.74 10.89
N GLN A 144 -8.41 -0.07 10.67
CA GLN A 144 -8.06 -1.25 11.46
C GLN A 144 -6.94 -0.98 12.47
N HIS A 145 -6.39 0.25 12.48
CA HIS A 145 -5.35 0.68 13.40
C HIS A 145 -5.93 1.68 14.39
N ALA A 146 -5.61 1.50 15.67
CA ALA A 146 -5.79 2.57 16.64
C ALA A 146 -4.67 3.60 16.46
N PRO A 147 -4.93 4.91 16.62
CA PRO A 147 -3.87 5.90 16.65
C PRO A 147 -2.90 5.55 17.79
N PRO A 148 -1.61 5.88 17.63
CA PRO A 148 -0.63 5.63 18.67
C PRO A 148 -1.06 6.28 19.98
N GLY A 149 -1.03 5.50 21.07
CA GLY A 149 -1.24 6.07 22.40
C GLY A 149 -0.20 7.16 22.67
N GLY A 150 -0.60 8.35 23.12
CA GLY A 150 0.32 9.43 23.46
C GLY A 150 0.47 10.54 22.41
N ILE A 151 -0.25 10.50 21.29
CA ILE A 151 -0.45 11.70 20.45
C ILE A 151 -1.51 12.57 21.14
N SER A 152 -1.09 13.69 21.74
CA SER A 152 -2.00 14.68 22.35
C SER A 152 -2.21 15.92 21.50
N ASP A 153 -1.52 16.04 20.37
CA ASP A 153 -1.73 17.13 19.41
C ASP A 153 -3.05 16.95 18.66
N GLU A 154 -4.00 17.84 18.93
CA GLU A 154 -5.33 17.86 18.34
C GLU A 154 -5.30 17.98 16.81
N SER A 155 -4.39 18.78 16.24
CA SER A 155 -4.28 18.94 14.79
C SER A 155 -3.79 17.65 14.13
N ALA A 156 -2.87 16.93 14.77
CA ALA A 156 -2.42 15.63 14.28
C ALA A 156 -3.56 14.59 14.35
N LEU A 157 -4.33 14.58 15.43
CA LEU A 157 -5.49 13.70 15.58
C LEU A 157 -6.55 14.00 14.51
N GLU A 158 -6.89 15.26 14.26
CA GLU A 158 -7.83 15.63 13.19
C GLU A 158 -7.40 15.10 11.82
N ILE A 159 -6.11 15.23 11.49
CA ILE A 159 -5.57 14.69 10.23
C ILE A 159 -5.67 13.16 10.20
N LEU A 160 -5.35 12.48 11.30
CA LEU A 160 -5.43 11.02 11.37
C LEU A 160 -6.88 10.52 11.23
N ALA A 161 -7.86 11.19 11.83
CA ALA A 161 -9.28 10.89 11.61
C ALA A 161 -9.65 11.05 10.13
N ALA A 162 -9.22 12.17 9.51
CA ALA A 162 -9.49 12.42 8.09
C ALA A 162 -8.84 11.39 7.15
N LEU A 163 -7.70 10.81 7.55
CA LEU A 163 -7.06 9.69 6.84
C LEU A 163 -7.79 8.35 7.06
N GLY A 164 -8.67 8.25 8.05
CA GLY A 164 -9.47 7.06 8.33
C GLY A 164 -8.99 6.23 9.51
N PHE A 165 -8.09 6.74 10.37
CA PHE A 165 -7.81 6.12 11.67
C PHE A 165 -9.02 6.23 12.59
N VAL A 166 -9.17 5.28 13.51
CA VAL A 166 -10.31 5.19 14.42
C VAL A 166 -9.85 4.89 15.85
N TRP A 167 -10.43 5.58 16.83
CA TRP A 167 -10.17 5.42 18.27
C TRP A 167 -11.46 5.33 19.07
#